data_AF-A0A2E5XA80-F1
#
_entry.id   AF-A0A2E5XA80-F1
#
_cell.length_a   1.000
_cell.length_b   1.000
_cell.length_c   1.000
_cell.angle_alpha   90.00
_cell.angle_beta   90.00
_cell.angle_gamma   90.00
#
_symmetry.space_group_name_H-M   'P 1'
#
loop_
_entity.id
_entity.type
_entity.pdbx_description
1 polymer ?
#
loop_
_entity_poly.entity_id
_entity_poly.type
_entity_poly.pdbx_seq_one_letter_code
_entity_poly.pdbx_strand_id
1 'polypeptide(L)'
;MIESLVKPVSNLIGKFVKDKDLQAQLDHELSTLFHQANLAQIEVNKIEAQGKPFQRNWRPSVGWICSFALAYHFILSPIIEVIIKVSGAQIDMPEFDFSQLSAILMALLGMSGLRSYDKMKKTDTKK
;
A
#
# COMPACT_ATOMS: atom_id res chain seq x y z
N MET A 1 -9.38 -9.67 1.59
CA MET A 1 -8.70 -9.77 2.92
C MET A 1 -9.64 -9.87 4.14
N ILE A 2 -10.89 -9.40 4.06
CA ILE A 2 -11.86 -9.49 5.19
C ILE A 2 -12.42 -10.92 5.32
N GLU A 3 -12.82 -11.54 4.21
CA GLU A 3 -13.23 -12.97 4.20
C GLU A 3 -12.15 -13.92 4.74
N SER A 4 -10.87 -13.58 4.59
CA SER A 4 -9.76 -14.42 5.04
C SER A 4 -9.51 -14.36 6.55
N LEU A 5 -10.10 -13.40 7.27
CA LEU A 5 -10.08 -13.32 8.74
C LEU A 5 -11.44 -13.70 9.34
N VAL A 6 -12.53 -13.34 8.66
CA VAL A 6 -13.89 -13.74 9.06
C VAL A 6 -14.09 -15.25 8.96
N LYS A 7 -13.59 -15.92 7.91
CA LYS A 7 -13.72 -17.39 7.79
C LYS A 7 -13.03 -18.16 8.93
N PRO A 8 -11.76 -17.88 9.31
CA PRO A 8 -11.14 -18.51 10.47
C PRO A 8 -11.88 -18.24 11.77
N VAL A 9 -12.35 -17.01 12.00
CA VAL A 9 -13.05 -16.65 13.23
C VAL A 9 -14.47 -17.25 13.28
N SER A 10 -15.22 -17.23 12.18
CA SER A 10 -16.52 -17.91 12.06
C SER A 10 -16.38 -19.42 12.20
N ASN A 11 -15.30 -20.03 11.69
CA ASN A 11 -14.99 -21.45 11.90
C ASN A 11 -14.67 -21.78 13.37
N LEU A 12 -14.06 -20.85 14.11
CA LEU A 12 -13.83 -20.99 15.55
C LEU A 12 -15.15 -20.83 16.32
N ILE A 13 -15.98 -19.85 15.97
CA ILE A 13 -17.30 -19.63 16.55
C ILE A 13 -18.20 -20.85 16.32
N GLY A 14 -18.24 -21.39 15.09
CA GLY A 14 -19.02 -22.60 14.76
C GLY A 14 -18.56 -23.89 15.44
N LYS A 15 -17.34 -23.93 16.02
CA LYS A 15 -16.89 -25.05 16.87
C LYS A 15 -17.45 -24.97 18.30
N PHE A 16 -17.72 -23.77 18.79
CA PHE A 16 -18.22 -23.53 20.16
C PHE A 16 -19.71 -23.20 20.22
N VAL A 17 -20.30 -22.78 19.11
CA VAL A 17 -21.72 -22.45 18.97
C VAL A 17 -22.35 -23.44 17.98
N LYS A 18 -23.20 -24.34 18.50
CA LYS A 18 -23.86 -25.40 17.71
C LYS A 18 -25.12 -24.90 16.99
N ASP A 19 -25.61 -23.73 17.36
CA ASP A 19 -26.85 -23.14 16.86
C ASP A 19 -26.59 -22.20 15.67
N LYS A 20 -27.21 -22.49 14.52
CA LYS A 20 -26.92 -21.81 13.24
C LYS A 20 -27.37 -20.36 13.25
N ASP A 21 -28.46 -20.05 13.94
CA ASP A 21 -29.01 -18.70 13.99
C ASP A 21 -28.13 -17.76 14.84
N LEU A 22 -27.56 -18.28 15.92
CA LEU A 22 -26.62 -17.54 16.77
C LEU A 22 -25.30 -17.28 16.01
N GLN A 23 -24.80 -18.25 15.25
CA GLN A 23 -23.60 -18.06 14.43
C GLN A 23 -23.81 -16.98 13.35
N ALA A 24 -24.95 -16.96 12.67
CA ALA A 24 -25.26 -15.94 11.68
C ALA A 24 -25.36 -14.53 12.29
N GLN A 25 -25.90 -14.41 13.51
CA GLN A 25 -25.95 -13.14 14.25
C GLN A 25 -24.56 -12.66 14.63
N LEU A 26 -23.70 -13.54 15.16
CA LEU A 26 -22.31 -13.20 15.48
C LEU A 26 -21.51 -12.80 14.24
N ASP A 27 -21.66 -13.50 13.12
CA ASP A 27 -20.98 -13.15 11.87
C ASP A 27 -21.42 -11.77 11.36
N HIS A 28 -22.71 -11.44 11.51
CA HIS A 28 -23.25 -10.12 11.18
C HIS A 28 -22.73 -9.01 12.11
N GLU A 29 -22.73 -9.24 13.43
CA GLU A 29 -22.19 -8.29 14.42
C GLU A 29 -20.70 -8.04 14.18
N LEU A 30 -19.94 -9.11 13.93
CA LEU A 30 -18.51 -9.03 13.65
C LEU A 30 -18.25 -8.23 12.36
N SER A 31 -18.99 -8.50 11.29
CA SER A 31 -18.94 -7.69 10.06
C SER A 31 -19.27 -6.22 10.32
N THR A 32 -20.28 -5.95 11.15
CA THR A 32 -20.72 -4.60 11.51
C THR A 32 -19.65 -3.84 12.31
N LEU A 33 -19.03 -4.48 13.30
CA LEU A 33 -17.94 -3.91 14.10
C LEU A 33 -16.73 -3.59 13.23
N PHE A 34 -16.38 -4.47 12.28
CA PHE A 34 -15.30 -4.21 11.33
C PHE A 34 -15.62 -3.05 10.38
N HIS A 35 -16.88 -2.93 9.95
CA HIS A 35 -17.31 -1.79 9.14
C HIS A 35 -17.16 -0.47 9.93
N GLN A 36 -17.58 -0.44 11.19
CA GLN A 36 -17.43 0.72 12.07
C GLN A 36 -15.96 1.08 12.31
N ALA A 37 -15.10 0.09 12.57
CA ALA A 37 -13.66 0.31 12.73
C ALA A 37 -13.02 0.91 11.47
N ASN A 38 -13.42 0.44 10.28
CA ASN A 38 -12.96 1.02 9.01
C ASN A 38 -13.42 2.46 8.82
N LEU A 39 -14.66 2.78 9.17
CA LEU A 39 -15.18 4.15 9.12
C LEU A 39 -14.40 5.07 10.07
N ALA A 40 -14.13 4.63 11.30
CA ALA A 40 -13.30 5.37 12.25
C ALA A 40 -11.87 5.59 11.71
N GLN A 41 -11.28 4.57 11.08
CA GLN A 41 -9.96 4.70 10.45
C GLN A 41 -9.97 5.70 9.29
N ILE A 42 -11.03 5.73 8.48
CA ILE A 42 -11.21 6.71 7.40
C ILE A 42 -11.32 8.12 7.97
N GLU A 43 -12.05 8.31 9.07
CA GLU A 43 -12.17 9.61 9.74
C GLU A 43 -10.84 10.10 10.28
N VAL A 44 -10.08 9.24 10.97
CA VAL A 44 -8.72 9.56 11.43
C VAL A 44 -7.83 9.95 10.23
N ASN A 45 -7.82 9.14 9.17
CA ASN A 45 -7.04 9.46 7.97
C ASN A 45 -7.46 10.79 7.33
N LYS A 46 -8.76 11.14 7.36
CA LYS A 46 -9.28 12.40 6.82
C LYS A 46 -8.84 13.60 7.67
N ILE A 47 -8.87 13.46 8.99
CA ILE A 47 -8.39 14.49 9.93
C ILE A 47 -6.88 14.66 9.78
N GLU A 48 -6.12 13.56 9.71
CA GLU A 48 -4.67 13.57 9.46
C GLU A 48 -4.34 14.23 8.12
N ALA A 49 -5.14 13.99 7.08
CA ALA A 49 -4.99 14.65 5.79
C ALA A 49 -5.27 16.17 5.88
N GLN A 50 -6.16 16.62 6.76
CA GLN A 50 -6.40 18.06 6.96
C GLN A 50 -5.33 18.74 7.84
N GLY A 51 -4.49 17.97 8.53
CA GLY A 51 -3.45 18.44 9.43
C GLY A 51 -2.25 19.12 8.75
N LYS A 52 -1.12 19.15 9.47
CA LYS A 52 0.10 19.85 9.04
C LYS A 52 0.62 19.26 7.71
N PRO A 53 1.29 20.05 6.85
CA PRO A 53 1.80 19.58 5.56
C PRO A 53 2.67 18.31 5.64
N PHE A 54 3.49 18.20 6.69
CA PHE A 54 4.33 17.02 6.93
C PHE A 54 3.52 15.75 7.25
N GLN A 55 2.39 15.91 7.95
CA GLN A 55 1.48 14.81 8.30
C GLN A 55 0.60 14.39 7.11
N ARG A 56 0.12 15.34 6.30
CA ARG A 56 -0.67 14.99 5.11
C ARG A 56 0.18 14.30 4.03
N ASN A 57 1.44 14.73 3.88
CA ASN A 57 2.24 14.39 2.70
C ASN A 57 3.21 13.22 2.90
N TRP A 58 3.32 12.60 4.07
CA TRP A 58 4.31 11.54 4.30
C TRP A 58 4.10 10.29 3.43
N ARG A 59 2.84 9.90 3.14
CA ARG A 59 2.56 8.76 2.24
C ARG A 59 2.90 9.12 0.78
N PRO A 60 2.41 10.25 0.22
CA PRO A 60 2.84 10.70 -1.10
C PRO A 60 4.35 10.92 -1.23
N SER A 61 5.02 11.45 -0.20
CA SER A 61 6.44 11.83 -0.29
C SER A 61 7.34 10.64 -0.61
N VAL A 62 7.05 9.46 -0.05
CA VAL A 62 7.79 8.23 -0.37
C VAL A 62 7.64 7.87 -1.84
N GLY A 63 6.44 8.01 -2.40
CA GLY A 63 6.17 7.80 -3.82
C GLY A 63 6.94 8.80 -4.70
N TRP A 64 6.87 10.09 -4.38
CA TRP A 64 7.59 11.13 -5.13
C TRP A 64 9.11 10.93 -5.10
N ILE A 65 9.68 10.62 -3.94
CA ILE A 65 11.12 10.35 -3.80
C ILE A 65 11.51 9.13 -4.66
N CYS A 66 10.71 8.06 -4.64
CA CYS A 66 10.95 6.88 -5.46
C CYS A 66 10.86 7.20 -6.97
N SER A 67 9.87 7.99 -7.38
CA SER A 67 9.73 8.46 -8.78
C SER A 67 10.91 9.35 -9.20
N PHE A 68 11.36 10.27 -8.34
CA PHE A 68 12.53 11.11 -8.61
C PHE A 68 13.82 10.30 -8.70
N ALA A 69 14.00 9.29 -7.84
CA ALA A 69 15.15 8.39 -7.90
C ALA A 69 15.18 7.59 -9.21
N LEU A 70 14.03 7.08 -9.67
CA LEU A 70 13.92 6.43 -10.97
C LEU A 70 14.21 7.39 -12.13
N ALA A 71 13.65 8.60 -12.09
CA ALA A 71 13.91 9.62 -13.11
C ALA A 71 15.39 10.02 -13.15
N TYR A 72 16.03 10.17 -11.99
CA TYR A 72 17.45 10.43 -11.92
C TYR A 72 18.26 9.29 -12.54
N HIS A 73 18.00 8.05 -12.16
CA HIS A 73 18.78 6.91 -12.63
C HIS A 73 18.59 6.64 -14.13
N PHE A 74 17.36 6.65 -14.63
CA PHE A 74 17.08 6.26 -16.02
C PHE A 74 17.16 7.41 -17.03
N ILE A 75 17.00 8.66 -16.59
CA ILE A 75 16.96 9.82 -17.50
C ILE A 75 18.14 10.74 -17.24
N LEU A 76 18.35 11.21 -16.00
CA LEU A 76 19.39 12.21 -15.73
C LEU A 76 20.80 11.61 -15.77
N SER A 77 21.02 10.44 -15.16
CA SER A 77 22.32 9.76 -15.12
C SER A 77 22.95 9.56 -16.50
N PRO A 78 22.24 8.98 -17.51
CA PRO A 78 22.83 8.83 -18.85
C PRO A 78 23.08 10.17 -19.55
N ILE A 79 22.23 11.18 -19.33
CA ILE A 79 22.44 12.53 -19.89
C ILE A 79 23.71 13.16 -19.28
N ILE A 80 23.87 13.08 -17.96
CA ILE A 80 25.04 13.59 -17.25
C ILE A 80 26.30 12.85 -17.71
N GLU A 81 26.25 11.53 -17.87
CA GLU A 81 27.39 10.74 -18.36
C GLU A 81 27.82 11.17 -19.78
N VAL A 82 26.87 11.44 -20.67
CA VAL A 82 27.16 11.98 -22.01
C VAL A 82 27.81 13.37 -21.91
N ILE A 83 27.30 14.26 -21.06
CA ILE A 83 27.86 15.60 -20.86
C ILE A 83 29.29 15.52 -20.31
N ILE A 84 29.53 14.65 -19.32
CA ILE A 84 30.86 14.45 -18.71
C ILE A 84 31.85 13.95 -19.77
N LYS A 85 31.48 12.93 -20.54
CA LYS A 85 32.30 12.39 -21.65
C LYS A 85 32.63 13.45 -22.70
N VAL A 86 31.68 14.30 -23.06
CA VAL A 86 31.90 15.40 -24.02
C VAL A 86 32.77 16.52 -23.43
N SER A 87 32.67 16.79 -22.13
CA SER A 87 33.46 17.82 -21.43
C SER A 87 34.92 17.42 -21.16
N GLY A 88 35.28 16.15 -21.38
CA GLY A 88 36.62 15.62 -21.11
C GLY A 88 36.95 15.45 -19.61
N ALA A 89 36.00 15.68 -18.72
CA ALA A 89 36.15 15.44 -17.30
C ALA A 89 36.08 13.93 -17.00
N GLN A 90 37.03 13.40 -16.22
CA GLN A 90 36.97 12.05 -15.68
C GLN A 90 36.43 12.13 -14.25
N ILE A 91 35.12 12.02 -14.11
CA ILE A 91 34.45 11.98 -12.81
C ILE A 91 33.85 10.59 -12.68
N ASP A 92 34.25 9.85 -11.66
CA ASP A 92 33.60 8.59 -11.31
C ASP A 92 32.20 8.90 -10.77
N MET A 93 31.20 8.39 -11.48
CA MET A 93 29.80 8.51 -11.07
C MET A 93 29.56 7.60 -9.86
N PRO A 94 28.89 8.07 -8.79
CA PRO A 94 28.54 7.21 -7.66
C PRO A 94 27.67 6.03 -8.11
N GLU A 95 28.00 4.83 -7.66
CA GLU A 95 27.20 3.64 -7.96
C GLU A 95 25.81 3.76 -7.33
N PHE A 96 24.80 3.44 -8.13
CA PHE A 96 23.41 3.44 -7.71
C PHE A 96 22.93 2.01 -7.45
N ASP A 97 22.51 1.71 -6.22
CA ASP A 97 21.94 0.41 -5.87
C ASP A 97 20.49 0.28 -6.35
N PHE A 98 20.33 -0.26 -7.54
CA PHE A 98 19.03 -0.55 -8.13
C PHE A 98 18.23 -1.63 -7.37
N SER A 99 18.91 -2.53 -6.65
CA SER A 99 18.26 -3.61 -5.89
C SER A 99 17.42 -3.04 -4.75
N GLN A 100 17.97 -2.09 -3.99
CA GLN A 100 17.23 -1.41 -2.91
C GLN A 100 16.03 -0.63 -3.44
N LEU A 101 16.20 0.12 -4.53
CA LEU A 101 15.12 0.91 -5.12
C LEU A 101 13.98 0.02 -5.63
N SER A 102 14.31 -1.04 -6.38
CA SER A 102 13.33 -1.95 -6.96
C SER A 102 12.56 -2.73 -5.89
N ALA A 103 13.21 -3.11 -4.79
CA ALA A 103 12.53 -3.72 -3.63
C ALA A 103 11.47 -2.78 -3.02
N ILE A 104 11.82 -1.51 -2.79
CA ILE A 104 10.90 -0.51 -2.25
C ILE A 104 9.74 -0.24 -3.23
N LEU A 105 10.05 -0.09 -4.52
CA LEU A 105 9.04 0.11 -5.56
C LEU A 105 8.05 -1.06 -5.60
N MET A 106 8.54 -2.29 -5.62
CA MET A 106 7.72 -3.50 -5.65
C MET A 106 6.89 -3.67 -4.38
N ALA A 107 7.40 -3.28 -3.21
CA ALA A 107 6.63 -3.29 -1.97
C ALA A 107 5.44 -2.29 -2.01
N LEU A 108 5.67 -1.08 -2.52
CA LEU A 108 4.62 -0.06 -2.69
C LEU A 108 3.60 -0.46 -3.77
N LEU A 109 4.07 -1.02 -4.88
CA LEU A 109 3.23 -1.48 -5.99
C LEU A 109 2.47 -2.74 -5.61
N GLY A 110 3.04 -3.64 -4.80
CA GLY A 110 2.43 -4.89 -4.34
C GLY A 110 1.20 -4.67 -3.47
N MET A 111 1.26 -3.74 -2.50
CA MET A 111 0.08 -3.37 -1.70
C MET A 111 -1.02 -2.71 -2.54
N SER A 112 -0.63 -1.92 -3.54
CA SER A 112 -1.57 -1.27 -4.47
C SER A 112 -2.16 -2.26 -5.48
N GLY A 113 -1.36 -3.25 -5.91
CA GLY A 113 -1.72 -4.30 -6.84
C GLY A 113 -2.68 -5.33 -6.24
N LEU A 114 -2.50 -5.69 -4.96
CA LEU A 114 -3.44 -6.57 -4.24
C LEU A 114 -4.85 -5.97 -4.19
N ARG A 115 -4.98 -4.65 -3.97
CA ARG A 115 -6.27 -3.96 -4.01
C ARG A 115 -6.87 -3.93 -5.42
N SER A 116 -6.06 -3.66 -6.44
CA SER A 116 -6.50 -3.72 -7.84
C SER A 116 -6.94 -5.13 -8.25
N TYR A 117 -6.24 -6.16 -7.76
CA TYR A 117 -6.57 -7.56 -7.99
C TYR A 117 -7.87 -7.97 -7.30
N ASP A 118 -8.07 -7.59 -6.04
CA ASP A 118 -9.32 -7.81 -5.31
C ASP A 118 -10.52 -7.14 -6.01
N LYS A 119 -10.32 -5.94 -6.57
CA LYS A 119 -11.33 -5.25 -7.38
C LYS A 119 -11.65 -5.99 -8.67
N MET A 120 -10.63 -6.49 -9.37
CA MET A 120 -10.80 -7.28 -10.59
C MET A 120 -11.56 -8.59 -10.31
N LYS A 121 -11.32 -9.22 -9.17
CA LYS A 121 -12.03 -10.42 -8.72
C LYS A 121 -13.40 -10.16 -8.11
N LYS A 122 -13.84 -8.89 -8.02
CA LYS A 122 -15.09 -8.49 -7.34
C LYS A 122 -15.17 -8.98 -5.88
N THR A 123 -14.02 -9.26 -5.27
CA THR A 123 -13.89 -9.59 -3.85
C THR A 123 -13.69 -8.34 -3.00
N ASP A 124 -13.41 -7.20 -3.65
CA ASP A 124 -13.51 -5.88 -3.05
C ASP A 124 -14.94 -5.67 -2.56
N THR A 125 -15.10 -5.60 -1.25
CA THR A 125 -16.38 -5.57 -0.52
C THR A 125 -17.03 -4.19 -0.64
N LYS A 126 -17.20 -3.71 -1.87
CA LYS A 126 -18.04 -2.58 -2.23
C LYS A 126 -19.17 -3.11 -3.11
N LYS A 127 -20.21 -3.60 -2.44
CA LYS A 127 -21.59 -3.51 -2.92
C LYS A 127 -22.31 -2.52 -2.01
#